data_AF-A0A8R1IID1-F1
#
_entry.id   AF-A0A8R1IID1-F1
#
_cell.length_a   1.000
_cell.length_b   1.000
_cell.length_c   1.000
_cell.angle_alpha   90.00
_cell.angle_beta   90.00
_cell.angle_gamma   90.00
#
_symmetry.space_group_name_H-M   'P 1'
#
loop_
_entity.id
_entity.type
_entity.pdbx_description
1 polymer ?
#
loop_
_entity_poly.entity_id
_entity_poly.type
_entity_poly.pdbx_seq_one_letter_code
_entity_poly.pdbx_strand_id
1 'polypeptide(L)'
;MSVRDLGRHPRQNGTLEDLRSLLNGFAIREGQVDLEAKFTPNILNTTVYIISMALQVCTFAVNYRGRPFMESLFENKAMLYSIMFSGGAVFTLASGQATDLMNQFELVVLPEPLRNALLLCVSADLVICYLIDRGLNFFLGDMF
;
A
#
# COMPACT_ATOMS: atom_id res chain seq x y z
N MET A 1 -24.78 22.76 -53.95
CA MET A 1 -23.86 21.74 -53.39
C MET A 1 -23.56 22.15 -51.95
N SER A 2 -24.57 22.10 -51.07
CA SER A 2 -24.87 21.07 -50.06
C SER A 2 -23.78 20.87 -49.01
N VAL A 3 -24.05 21.40 -47.80
CA VAL A 3 -23.41 21.04 -46.53
C VAL A 3 -24.50 20.80 -45.45
N ARG A 4 -25.76 20.60 -45.86
CA ARG A 4 -26.91 20.40 -44.94
C ARG A 4 -27.40 18.95 -44.85
N ASP A 5 -26.74 18.01 -45.56
CA ASP A 5 -27.22 16.63 -45.71
C ASP A 5 -26.22 15.53 -45.32
N LEU A 6 -25.17 15.82 -44.55
CA LEU A 6 -24.28 14.77 -44.02
C LEU A 6 -24.35 14.72 -42.50
N GLY A 7 -25.03 13.71 -41.97
CA GLY A 7 -24.88 13.32 -40.57
C GLY A 7 -26.14 13.06 -39.76
N ARG A 8 -27.30 12.80 -40.38
CA ARG A 8 -28.35 12.01 -39.71
C ARG A 8 -27.86 10.56 -39.56
N HIS A 9 -27.11 10.29 -38.49
CA HIS A 9 -26.93 8.95 -37.97
C HIS A 9 -27.46 8.90 -36.53
N PRO A 10 -28.63 8.27 -36.29
CA PRO A 10 -29.04 7.91 -34.94
C PRO A 10 -28.26 6.64 -34.57
N ARG A 11 -27.42 6.68 -33.53
CA ARG A 11 -26.72 5.57 -32.81
C ARG A 11 -25.23 5.84 -32.49
N GLN A 12 -24.87 7.00 -31.95
CA GLN A 12 -23.55 7.16 -31.29
C GLN A 12 -23.61 7.86 -29.93
N ASN A 13 -24.65 8.63 -29.63
CA ASN A 13 -24.76 9.28 -28.30
C ASN A 13 -24.96 8.28 -27.16
N GLY A 14 -25.68 7.17 -27.38
CA GLY A 14 -25.85 6.13 -26.35
C GLY A 14 -24.53 5.42 -26.01
N THR A 15 -23.71 5.10 -27.02
CA THR A 15 -22.44 4.40 -26.80
C THR A 15 -21.43 5.26 -26.06
N LEU A 16 -21.37 6.57 -26.30
CA LEU A 16 -20.48 7.46 -25.56
C LEU A 16 -21.00 7.80 -24.15
N GLU A 17 -22.32 7.84 -23.94
CA GLU A 17 -22.90 7.99 -22.60
C GLU A 17 -22.73 6.70 -21.77
N ASP A 18 -22.87 5.53 -22.39
CA ASP A 18 -22.55 4.24 -21.78
C ASP A 18 -21.04 4.11 -21.50
N LEU A 19 -20.19 4.58 -22.42
CA LEU A 19 -18.75 4.59 -22.20
C LEU A 19 -18.37 5.56 -21.09
N ARG A 20 -19.06 6.70 -20.96
CA ARG A 20 -18.89 7.66 -19.87
C ARG A 20 -19.42 7.12 -18.54
N SER A 21 -20.51 6.36 -18.55
CA SER A 21 -21.05 5.72 -17.34
C SER A 21 -20.16 4.57 -16.87
N LEU A 22 -19.62 3.79 -17.80
CA LEU A 22 -18.60 2.76 -17.54
C LEU A 22 -17.27 3.39 -17.09
N LEU A 23 -16.81 4.46 -17.74
CA LEU A 23 -15.61 5.20 -17.34
C LEU A 23 -15.79 5.84 -15.97
N ASN A 24 -16.96 6.41 -15.65
CA ASN A 24 -17.24 6.94 -14.31
C ASN A 24 -17.42 5.83 -13.25
N GLY A 25 -17.76 4.60 -13.67
CA GLY A 25 -17.75 3.42 -12.80
C GLY A 25 -16.34 2.87 -12.54
N PHE A 26 -15.41 3.10 -13.46
CA PHE A 26 -13.98 2.75 -13.33
C PHE A 26 -13.11 3.86 -12.73
N ALA A 27 -13.52 5.12 -12.89
CA ALA A 27 -12.85 6.25 -12.27
C ALA A 27 -13.02 6.17 -10.76
N ILE A 28 -11.91 6.22 -10.03
CA ILE A 28 -11.91 6.49 -8.59
C ILE A 28 -12.80 7.72 -8.40
N ARG A 29 -13.86 7.62 -7.59
CA ARG A 29 -14.76 8.74 -7.32
C ARG A 29 -13.96 9.87 -6.69
N GLU A 30 -13.50 10.80 -7.50
CA GLU A 30 -13.00 12.10 -7.06
C GLU A 30 -14.21 12.97 -6.73
N GLY A 31 -14.93 12.57 -5.67
CA GLY A 31 -15.84 13.48 -5.00
C GLY A 31 -15.01 14.61 -4.39
N GLN A 32 -15.57 15.82 -4.30
CA GLN A 32 -14.88 16.95 -3.65
C GLN A 32 -14.41 16.51 -2.26
N VAL A 33 -13.09 16.40 -2.10
CA VAL A 33 -12.46 16.06 -0.83
C VAL A 33 -12.50 17.31 0.03
N ASP A 34 -13.37 17.29 1.03
CA ASP A 34 -13.46 18.35 2.02
C ASP A 34 -12.26 18.26 2.98
N LEU A 35 -11.28 19.14 2.81
CA LEU A 35 -10.04 19.17 3.59
C LEU A 35 -10.26 19.65 5.04
N GLU A 36 -11.42 20.28 5.35
CA GLU A 36 -11.77 20.71 6.71
C GLU A 36 -12.74 19.74 7.41
N ALA A 37 -13.07 18.62 6.76
CA ALA A 37 -13.92 17.60 7.37
C ALA A 37 -13.27 17.00 8.62
N LYS A 38 -14.08 16.80 9.67
CA LYS A 38 -13.65 16.14 10.90
C LYS A 38 -13.19 14.70 10.58
N PHE A 39 -12.03 14.31 11.12
CA PHE A 39 -11.51 12.95 10.95
C PHE A 39 -12.56 11.91 11.37
N THR A 40 -12.78 10.94 10.48
CA THR A 40 -13.64 9.79 10.76
C THR A 40 -12.87 8.51 10.43
N PRO A 41 -12.83 7.55 11.34
CA PRO A 41 -12.15 6.27 11.12
C PRO A 41 -12.83 5.54 9.96
N ASN A 42 -12.05 5.16 8.95
CA ASN A 42 -12.56 4.47 7.77
C ASN A 42 -11.55 3.45 7.23
N ILE A 43 -12.01 2.62 6.29
CA ILE A 43 -11.23 1.51 5.71
C ILE A 43 -9.99 2.03 4.97
N LEU A 44 -10.11 3.16 4.26
CA LEU A 44 -9.01 3.74 3.48
C LEU A 44 -7.90 4.24 4.40
N ASN A 45 -8.24 5.02 5.43
CA ASN A 45 -7.30 5.52 6.43
C ASN A 45 -6.56 4.37 7.10
N THR A 46 -7.29 3.33 7.48
CA THR A 46 -6.71 2.13 8.09
C THR A 46 -5.73 1.43 7.15
N THR A 47 -6.14 1.24 5.90
CA THR A 47 -5.32 0.57 4.87
C THR A 47 -4.03 1.36 4.60
N VAL A 48 -4.15 2.66 4.36
CA VAL A 48 -3.01 3.54 4.09
C VAL A 48 -2.08 3.61 5.29
N TYR A 49 -2.61 3.71 6.51
CA TYR A 49 -1.81 3.71 7.73
C TYR A 49 -0.98 2.43 7.87
N ILE A 50 -1.62 1.26 7.73
CA ILE A 50 -0.92 -0.02 7.89
C ILE A 50 0.13 -0.23 6.79
N ILE A 51 -0.20 0.10 5.53
CA ILE A 51 0.78 0.03 4.42
C ILE A 51 1.95 0.97 4.68
N SER A 52 1.69 2.21 5.11
CA SER A 52 2.75 3.19 5.37
C SER A 52 3.65 2.75 6.53
N MET A 53 3.08 2.16 7.58
CA MET A 53 3.85 1.60 8.70
C MET A 53 4.68 0.38 8.26
N ALA A 54 4.10 -0.51 7.46
CA ALA A 54 4.80 -1.66 6.90
C ALA A 54 5.99 -1.22 6.03
N LEU A 55 5.77 -0.26 5.13
CA LEU A 55 6.81 0.29 4.26
C LEU A 55 7.95 0.92 5.06
N GLN A 56 7.64 1.66 6.14
CA GLN A 56 8.67 2.23 7.02
C GLN A 56 9.54 1.14 7.65
N VAL A 57 8.92 0.07 8.18
CA VAL A 57 9.65 -1.06 8.77
C VAL A 57 10.49 -1.79 7.70
N CYS A 58 9.90 -2.10 6.55
CA CYS A 58 10.60 -2.73 5.41
C CYS A 58 11.80 -1.90 4.95
N THR A 59 11.59 -0.60 4.75
CA THR A 59 12.64 0.32 4.29
C THR A 59 13.79 0.32 5.29
N PHE A 60 13.50 0.41 6.58
CA PHE A 60 14.54 0.40 7.60
C PHE A 60 15.27 -0.95 7.68
N ALA A 61 14.54 -2.07 7.56
CA ALA A 61 15.12 -3.40 7.61
C ALA A 61 16.01 -3.72 6.40
N VAL A 62 15.56 -3.40 5.19
CA VAL A 62 16.29 -3.71 3.94
C VAL A 62 17.45 -2.74 3.71
N ASN A 63 17.30 -1.46 4.05
CA ASN A 63 18.38 -0.49 3.83
C ASN A 63 19.51 -0.58 4.87
N TYR A 64 19.39 -1.43 5.89
CA TYR A 64 20.45 -1.63 6.86
C TYR A 64 21.54 -2.58 6.33
N ARG A 65 22.52 -1.99 5.65
CA ARG A 65 23.64 -2.68 4.97
C ARG A 65 24.65 -3.36 5.91
N GLY A 66 24.78 -2.93 7.17
CA GLY A 66 25.82 -3.44 8.07
C GLY A 66 27.25 -3.00 7.70
N ARG A 67 28.23 -3.90 7.81
CA ARG A 67 29.67 -3.61 7.64
C ARG A 67 29.99 -3.09 6.23
N PRO A 68 31.06 -2.28 6.01
CA PRO A 68 32.24 -2.05 6.87
C PRO A 68 32.12 -0.99 7.96
N PHE A 69 31.08 -0.14 7.96
CA PHE A 69 30.95 1.00 8.89
C PHE A 69 29.84 0.86 9.94
N MET A 70 28.94 -0.13 9.81
CA MET A 70 27.94 -0.47 10.83
C MET A 70 28.05 -1.94 11.22
N GLU A 71 27.62 -2.30 12.41
CA GLU A 71 27.45 -3.70 12.80
C GLU A 71 26.37 -4.36 11.94
N SER A 72 26.47 -5.67 11.71
CA SER A 72 25.38 -6.38 11.03
C SER A 72 24.10 -6.34 11.87
N LEU A 73 22.95 -6.47 11.20
CA LEU A 73 21.63 -6.41 11.83
C LEU A 73 21.48 -7.44 12.98
N PHE A 74 22.15 -8.59 12.87
CA PHE A 74 22.17 -9.63 13.91
C PHE A 74 23.13 -9.35 15.06
N GLU A 75 24.18 -8.56 14.83
CA GLU A 75 25.11 -8.12 15.87
C GLU A 75 24.47 -6.98 16.71
N ASN A 76 23.76 -6.06 16.06
CA ASN A 76 23.03 -4.99 16.74
C ASN A 76 21.66 -5.45 17.27
N LYS A 77 21.68 -6.08 18.46
CA LYS A 77 20.48 -6.61 19.12
C LYS A 77 19.40 -5.56 19.36
N ALA A 78 19.77 -4.31 19.67
CA ALA A 78 18.81 -3.24 19.90
C ALA A 78 17.99 -2.99 18.63
N MET A 79 18.67 -2.84 17.50
CA MET A 79 18.02 -2.61 16.21
C MET A 79 17.20 -3.82 15.74
N LEU A 80 17.72 -5.04 15.94
CA LEU A 80 16.98 -6.27 15.64
C LEU A 80 15.66 -6.33 16.41
N TYR A 81 15.70 -6.08 17.73
CA TYR A 81 14.48 -6.09 18.54
C TYR A 81 13.51 -4.97 18.15
N SER A 82 13.99 -3.79 17.77
CA SER A 82 13.14 -2.71 17.28
C SER A 82 12.42 -3.08 15.98
N ILE A 83 13.10 -3.70 15.03
CA ILE A 83 12.48 -4.18 13.78
C ILE A 83 11.49 -5.31 14.05
N MET A 84 11.86 -6.27 14.89
CA MET A 84 10.96 -7.38 15.25
C MET A 84 9.70 -6.89 15.98
N PHE A 85 9.86 -5.94 16.91
CA PHE A 85 8.74 -5.35 17.64
C PHE A 85 7.82 -4.54 16.72
N SER A 86 8.40 -3.64 15.91
CA SER A 86 7.62 -2.80 14.99
C SER A 86 6.95 -3.63 13.88
N GLY A 87 7.66 -4.60 13.30
CA GLY A 87 7.09 -5.55 12.34
C GLY A 87 5.96 -6.38 12.97
N GLY A 88 6.17 -6.93 14.17
CA GLY A 88 5.15 -7.66 14.91
C GLY A 88 3.92 -6.81 15.22
N ALA A 89 4.10 -5.53 15.58
CA ALA A 89 3.00 -4.59 15.79
C ALA A 89 2.21 -4.34 14.50
N VAL A 90 2.90 -4.14 13.37
CA VAL A 90 2.25 -3.97 12.06
C VAL A 90 1.42 -5.20 11.69
N PHE A 91 1.96 -6.41 11.83
CA PHE A 91 1.20 -7.64 11.56
C PHE A 91 0.03 -7.83 12.52
N THR A 92 0.19 -7.49 13.80
CA THR A 92 -0.88 -7.54 14.80
C THR A 92 -2.03 -6.59 14.42
N LEU A 93 -1.72 -5.35 14.05
CA LEU A 93 -2.70 -4.37 13.60
C LEU A 93 -3.36 -4.78 12.27
N ALA A 94 -2.56 -5.25 11.31
CA ALA A 94 -3.05 -5.75 10.02
C ALA A 94 -4.00 -6.95 10.15
N SER A 95 -3.74 -7.86 11.08
CA SER A 95 -4.61 -9.01 11.36
C SER A 95 -5.93 -8.64 12.05
N GLY A 96 -6.00 -7.44 12.63
CA GLY A 96 -7.17 -6.93 13.34
C GLY A 96 -7.49 -7.66 14.65
N GLN A 97 -6.51 -8.35 15.25
CA GLN A 97 -6.71 -9.14 16.47
C GLN A 97 -6.70 -8.30 17.75
N ALA A 98 -6.08 -7.11 17.72
CA ALA A 98 -5.91 -6.25 18.88
C ALA A 98 -6.88 -5.06 18.84
N THR A 99 -8.15 -5.30 19.18
CA THR A 99 -9.22 -4.28 19.13
C THR A 99 -8.89 -3.04 19.97
N ASP A 100 -8.27 -3.19 21.14
CA ASP A 100 -7.89 -2.06 21.99
C ASP A 100 -6.87 -1.14 21.31
N LEU A 101 -5.86 -1.71 20.66
CA LEU A 101 -4.88 -0.94 19.89
C LEU A 101 -5.53 -0.30 18.68
N MET A 102 -6.39 -1.03 17.96
CA MET A 102 -7.11 -0.47 16.82
C MET A 102 -7.95 0.75 17.21
N ASN A 103 -8.64 0.70 18.35
CA ASN A 103 -9.43 1.82 18.85
C ASN A 103 -8.54 3.03 19.21
N GLN A 104 -7.36 2.80 19.81
CA GLN A 104 -6.41 3.87 20.13
C GLN A 104 -5.85 4.57 18.90
N PHE A 105 -5.61 3.82 17.82
CA PHE A 105 -5.14 4.35 16.53
C PHE A 105 -6.28 4.78 15.60
N GLU A 106 -7.53 4.74 16.07
CA GLU A 106 -8.75 5.03 15.29
C GLU A 106 -8.82 4.24 13.97
N LEU A 107 -8.47 2.95 14.04
CA LEU A 107 -8.46 2.00 12.93
C LEU A 107 -9.75 1.18 12.90
N VAL A 108 -10.24 0.90 11.69
CA VAL A 108 -11.44 0.10 11.45
C VAL A 108 -11.03 -1.33 11.07
N VAL A 109 -11.78 -2.32 11.55
CA VAL A 109 -11.56 -3.72 11.14
C VAL A 109 -11.78 -3.86 9.63
N LEU A 110 -10.74 -4.29 8.94
CA LEU A 110 -10.77 -4.50 7.50
C LEU A 110 -11.64 -5.72 7.17
N PRO A 111 -12.44 -5.68 6.09
CA PRO A 111 -13.14 -6.87 5.61
C PRO A 111 -12.13 -7.94 5.21
N GLU A 112 -12.48 -9.20 5.45
CA GLU A 112 -11.58 -10.35 5.26
C GLU A 112 -10.82 -10.38 3.93
N PRO A 113 -11.43 -10.17 2.75
CA PRO A 113 -10.69 -10.18 1.48
C PRO A 113 -9.62 -9.07 1.41
N LEU A 114 -9.94 -7.88 1.91
CA LEU A 114 -8.99 -6.76 1.92
C LEU A 114 -7.88 -6.99 2.95
N ARG A 115 -8.23 -7.51 4.12
CA ARG A 115 -7.27 -7.87 5.17
C ARG A 115 -6.24 -8.88 4.66
N ASN A 116 -6.71 -9.94 4.02
CA ASN A 116 -5.84 -10.99 3.49
C ASN A 116 -4.96 -10.47 2.35
N ALA A 117 -5.52 -9.64 1.45
CA ALA A 117 -4.75 -8.97 0.41
C ALA A 117 -3.67 -8.05 0.99
N LEU A 118 -3.98 -7.32 2.06
CA LEU A 118 -3.05 -6.42 2.72
C LEU A 118 -1.91 -7.18 3.43
N LEU A 119 -2.23 -8.25 4.16
CA LEU A 119 -1.23 -9.12 4.78
C LEU A 119 -0.33 -9.78 3.73
N LEU A 120 -0.90 -10.24 2.62
CA LEU A 120 -0.14 -10.81 1.51
C LEU A 120 0.76 -9.75 0.87
N CYS A 121 0.26 -8.52 0.66
CA CYS A 121 1.02 -7.43 0.07
C CYS A 121 2.22 -7.06 0.95
N VAL A 122 2.01 -6.86 2.25
CA VAL A 122 3.07 -6.52 3.22
C VAL A 122 4.11 -7.64 3.33
N SER A 123 3.67 -8.90 3.40
CA SER A 123 4.61 -10.03 3.44
C SER A 123 5.38 -10.20 2.14
N ALA A 124 4.72 -10.04 1.00
CA ALA A 124 5.37 -10.09 -0.31
C ALA A 124 6.38 -8.96 -0.48
N ASP A 125 6.06 -7.73 -0.06
CA ASP A 125 6.98 -6.59 -0.10
C ASP A 125 8.25 -6.87 0.70
N LEU A 126 8.11 -7.38 1.93
CA LEU A 126 9.24 -7.70 2.80
C LEU A 126 10.11 -8.81 2.21
N VAL A 127 9.50 -9.88 1.70
CA VAL A 127 10.23 -11.03 1.12
C VAL A 127 10.89 -10.64 -0.20
N ILE A 128 10.18 -9.99 -1.11
CA ILE A 128 10.69 -9.62 -2.43
C ILE A 128 11.81 -8.59 -2.30
N CYS A 129 11.62 -7.54 -1.50
CA CYS A 129 12.67 -6.54 -1.29
C CYS A 129 13.93 -7.17 -0.67
N TYR A 130 13.77 -8.05 0.31
CA TYR A 130 14.90 -8.77 0.92
C TYR A 130 15.62 -9.70 -0.08
N LEU A 131 14.88 -10.46 -0.89
CA LEU A 131 15.45 -11.34 -1.90
C LEU A 131 16.18 -10.56 -3.00
N ILE A 132 15.61 -9.45 -3.44
CA ILE A 132 16.22 -8.56 -4.43
C ILE A 132 17.50 -7.95 -3.87
N ASP A 133 17.48 -7.42 -2.64
CA ASP A 133 18.67 -6.87 -2.00
C ASP A 133 19.78 -7.94 -1.87
N ARG A 134 19.44 -9.14 -1.39
CA ARG A 134 20.43 -10.22 -1.25
C ARG A 134 20.96 -10.71 -2.60
N GLY A 135 20.09 -10.78 -3.61
CA GLY A 135 20.46 -11.14 -4.98
C GLY A 135 21.39 -10.11 -5.61
N LEU A 136 21.05 -8.83 -5.51
CA LEU A 136 21.91 -7.72 -5.97
C LEU A 136 23.25 -7.72 -5.25
N ASN A 137 23.25 -7.90 -3.92
CA ASN A 137 24.47 -7.94 -3.13
C ASN A 137 25.33 -9.16 -3.49
N PHE A 138 24.74 -10.29 -3.85
CA PHE A 138 25.49 -11.47 -4.33
C PHE A 138 26.08 -11.23 -5.73
N PHE A 139 25.31 -10.68 -6.67
CA PHE A 139 25.78 -10.48 -8.05
C PHE A 139 26.74 -9.29 -8.22
N LEU A 140 26.52 -8.18 -7.51
CA LEU A 140 27.26 -6.93 -7.64
C LEU A 140 28.23 -6.66 -6.48
N GLY A 141 27.98 -7.25 -5.30
CA GLY A 141 28.82 -7.05 -4.12
C GLY A 141 30.15 -7.79 -4.17
N ASP A 142 30.24 -8.90 -4.91
CA ASP A 142 31.51 -9.64 -5.13
C ASP A 142 32.42 -9.00 -6.21
N MET A 143 32.04 -7.85 -6.80
CA MET A 143 32.85 -7.13 -7.81
C MET A 143 33.66 -5.94 -7.27
N PHE A 144 33.67 -5.67 -5.95
CA PHE A 144 34.51 -4.63 -5.33
C PHE A 144 35.07 -5.03 -3.97
#